data_AF-A0A2D6Q6E4-F1
#
_entry.id   AF-A0A2D6Q6E4-F1
#
_cell.length_a   1.000
_cell.length_b   1.000
_cell.length_c   1.000
_cell.angle_alpha   90.00
_cell.angle_beta   90.00
_cell.angle_gamma   90.00
#
_symmetry.space_group_name_H-M   'P 1'
#
loop_
_entity.id
_entity.type
_entity.pdbx_description
1 polymer ?
#
loop_
_entity_poly.entity_id
_entity_poly.type
_entity_poly.pdbx_seq_one_letter_code
_entity_poly.pdbx_strand_id
1 'polypeptide(L)'
;MVSRTLTQHKKHLKGKFNEAEFSHLTKVLDSQKKIMQHSSNILFFSVIAVVFVLSIITSLIVLPFKTVLPAILFYGTYATSAFVLGVFAVYFIHINPEFEKHHHLFLLGLFVVFSFASVFLAHSILSMIMEGVVSGSMFSNWQVGLVASFGILIPYLLYWGLVE
;
A
#
# COMPACT_ATOMS: atom_id res chain seq x y z
N MET A 1 -14.18 16.10 -2.58
CA MET A 1 -15.67 16.20 -2.47
C MET A 1 -16.16 17.59 -2.05
N VAL A 2 -15.69 18.17 -0.92
CA VAL A 2 -16.17 19.43 -0.32
C VAL A 2 -16.38 20.60 -1.30
N SER A 3 -15.42 20.90 -2.18
CA SER A 3 -15.53 22.02 -3.13
C SER A 3 -16.63 21.82 -4.20
N ARG A 4 -16.90 20.57 -4.63
CA ARG A 4 -18.01 20.27 -5.56
C ARG A 4 -19.37 20.40 -4.87
N THR A 5 -19.47 19.95 -3.62
CA THR A 5 -20.69 20.06 -2.80
C THR A 5 -21.04 21.52 -2.51
N LEU A 6 -20.04 22.35 -2.19
CA LEU A 6 -20.17 23.81 -2.04
C LEU A 6 -20.53 24.50 -3.35
N THR A 7 -19.98 24.06 -4.48
CA THR A 7 -20.32 24.62 -5.79
C THR A 7 -21.75 24.26 -6.20
N GLN A 8 -22.23 23.05 -5.89
CA GLN A 8 -23.62 22.63 -6.09
C GLN A 8 -24.59 23.40 -5.16
N HIS A 9 -24.22 23.60 -3.90
CA HIS A 9 -25.03 24.34 -2.92
C HIS A 9 -24.91 25.86 -3.04
N LYS A 10 -24.03 26.37 -3.92
CA LYS A 10 -23.87 27.81 -4.20
C LYS A 10 -25.19 28.48 -4.60
N LYS A 11 -26.10 27.75 -5.25
CA LYS A 11 -27.46 28.24 -5.57
C LYS A 11 -28.38 28.36 -4.35
N HIS A 12 -28.21 27.52 -3.32
CA HIS A 12 -28.98 27.58 -2.06
C HIS A 12 -28.38 28.54 -1.03
N LEU A 13 -27.09 28.82 -1.12
CA LEU A 13 -26.38 29.77 -0.25
C LEU A 13 -26.42 31.21 -0.78
N LYS A 14 -26.73 31.42 -2.07
CA LYS A 14 -26.98 32.75 -2.65
C LYS A 14 -28.20 33.38 -1.99
N GLY A 15 -27.96 34.39 -1.15
CA GLY A 15 -28.99 35.15 -0.43
C GLY A 15 -28.91 35.08 1.10
N LYS A 16 -28.14 34.13 1.66
CA LYS A 16 -27.94 34.03 3.14
C LYS A 16 -26.61 34.59 3.63
N PHE A 17 -25.69 34.89 2.74
CA PHE A 17 -24.36 35.43 3.04
C PHE A 17 -24.00 36.53 2.05
N ASN A 18 -23.28 37.55 2.53
CA ASN A 18 -22.76 38.61 1.70
C ASN A 18 -21.55 38.12 0.88
N GLU A 19 -21.21 38.77 -0.25
CA GLU A 19 -20.12 38.31 -1.14
C GLU A 19 -18.76 38.20 -0.42
N ALA A 20 -18.49 39.10 0.52
CA ALA A 20 -17.28 39.10 1.34
C ALA A 20 -17.22 37.89 2.30
N GLU A 21 -18.35 37.51 2.91
CA GLU A 21 -18.46 36.35 3.80
C GLU A 21 -18.28 35.05 3.02
N PHE A 22 -18.86 34.96 1.82
CA PHE A 22 -18.70 33.81 0.94
C PHE A 22 -17.24 33.66 0.47
N SER A 23 -16.58 34.77 0.13
CA SER A 23 -15.16 34.80 -0.24
C SER A 23 -14.26 34.33 0.91
N HIS A 24 -14.53 34.80 2.13
CA HIS A 24 -13.78 34.38 3.32
C HIS A 24 -13.98 32.89 3.63
N LEU A 25 -15.22 32.40 3.60
CA LEU A 25 -15.55 30.97 3.75
C LEU A 25 -14.82 30.12 2.70
N THR A 26 -14.82 30.54 1.45
CA THR A 26 -14.14 29.82 0.36
C THR A 26 -12.62 29.76 0.61
N LYS A 27 -12.00 30.87 1.05
CA LYS A 27 -10.57 30.89 1.39
C LYS A 27 -10.22 29.98 2.57
N VAL A 28 -11.04 29.94 3.62
CA VAL A 28 -10.84 29.05 4.78
C VAL A 28 -11.01 27.58 4.37
N LEU A 29 -12.03 27.28 3.55
CA LEU A 29 -12.27 25.93 3.06
C LEU A 29 -11.14 25.45 2.12
N ASP A 30 -10.63 26.32 1.25
CA ASP A 30 -9.50 25.97 0.37
C ASP A 30 -8.20 25.82 1.14
N SER A 31 -7.95 26.61 2.19
CA SER A 31 -6.78 26.43 3.05
C SER A 31 -6.85 25.11 3.83
N GLN A 32 -8.02 24.79 4.40
CA GLN A 32 -8.26 23.51 5.08
C GLN A 32 -8.13 22.31 4.11
N LYS A 33 -8.65 22.45 2.88
CA LYS A 33 -8.51 21.40 1.85
C LYS A 33 -7.05 21.14 1.49
N LYS A 34 -6.23 22.18 1.35
CA LYS A 34 -4.78 22.02 1.09
C LYS A 34 -4.06 21.32 2.25
N ILE A 35 -4.40 21.67 3.50
CA ILE A 35 -3.84 21.04 4.69
C ILE A 35 -4.24 19.55 4.74
N MET A 36 -5.52 19.23 4.51
CA MET A 36 -5.99 17.85 4.44
C MET A 36 -5.30 17.06 3.33
N GLN A 37 -5.17 17.61 2.12
CA GLN A 37 -4.46 16.94 1.01
C GLN A 37 -2.99 16.68 1.34
N HIS A 38 -2.31 17.62 1.99
CA HIS A 38 -0.91 17.42 2.38
C HIS A 38 -0.76 16.33 3.46
N SER A 39 -1.64 16.35 4.47
CA SER A 39 -1.69 15.32 5.52
C SER A 39 -2.00 13.94 4.94
N SER A 40 -2.97 13.86 4.02
CA SER A 40 -3.35 12.63 3.32
C SER A 40 -2.16 12.00 2.58
N ASN A 41 -1.40 12.81 1.83
CA ASN A 41 -0.22 12.33 1.12
C ASN A 41 0.87 11.82 2.08
N ILE A 42 1.10 12.49 3.21
CA ILE A 42 2.08 12.03 4.19
C ILE A 42 1.66 10.68 4.79
N LEU A 43 0.38 10.54 5.15
CA LEU A 43 -0.17 9.29 5.67
C LEU A 43 -0.07 8.18 4.62
N PHE A 44 -0.33 8.48 3.35
CA PHE A 44 -0.16 7.55 2.23
C PHE A 44 1.25 6.98 2.16
N PHE A 45 2.25 7.86 2.06
CA PHE A 45 3.65 7.44 1.95
C PHE A 45 4.14 6.73 3.21
N SER A 46 3.62 7.09 4.38
CA SER A 46 3.95 6.42 5.63
C SER A 46 3.44 4.98 5.65
N VAL A 47 2.19 4.75 5.23
CA VAL A 47 1.62 3.38 5.12
C VAL A 47 2.42 2.55 4.11
N ILE A 48 2.73 3.13 2.95
CA ILE A 48 3.55 2.50 1.91
C ILE A 48 4.92 2.08 2.47
N ALA A 49 5.58 2.97 3.22
CA ALA A 49 6.88 2.69 3.84
C ALA A 49 6.78 1.56 4.88
N VAL A 50 5.75 1.56 5.73
CA VAL A 50 5.53 0.51 6.73
C VAL A 50 5.30 -0.85 6.06
N VAL A 51 4.44 -0.92 5.04
CA VAL A 51 4.18 -2.16 4.29
C VAL A 51 5.45 -2.67 3.61
N PHE A 52 6.27 -1.77 3.06
CA PHE A 52 7.55 -2.13 2.46
C PHE A 52 8.53 -2.71 3.47
N VAL A 53 8.71 -2.06 4.62
CA VAL A 53 9.60 -2.53 5.70
C VAL A 53 9.15 -3.89 6.22
N LEU A 54 7.86 -4.08 6.48
CA LEU A 54 7.31 -5.36 6.91
C LEU A 54 7.49 -6.45 5.84
N SER A 55 7.40 -6.11 4.57
CA SER A 55 7.67 -7.04 3.46
C SER A 55 9.13 -7.47 3.43
N ILE A 56 10.09 -6.56 3.68
CA ILE A 56 11.51 -6.89 3.82
C ILE A 56 11.74 -7.82 5.01
N ILE A 57 11.20 -7.48 6.18
CA ILE A 57 11.33 -8.30 7.40
C ILE A 57 10.78 -9.71 7.16
N THR A 58 9.60 -9.81 6.56
CA THR A 58 8.97 -11.09 6.21
C THR A 58 9.84 -11.87 5.22
N SER A 59 10.39 -11.20 4.20
CA SER A 59 11.30 -11.81 3.23
C SER A 59 12.56 -12.35 3.92
N LEU A 60 13.16 -11.59 4.84
CA LEU A 60 14.34 -12.01 5.61
C LEU A 60 14.07 -13.22 6.50
N ILE A 61 12.87 -13.31 7.09
CA ILE A 61 12.48 -14.44 7.95
C ILE A 61 12.19 -15.69 7.11
N VAL A 62 11.50 -15.55 5.97
CA VAL A 62 11.00 -16.71 5.20
C VAL A 62 12.04 -17.25 4.22
N LEU A 63 12.85 -16.39 3.59
CA LEU A 63 13.84 -16.81 2.58
C LEU A 63 14.85 -17.87 3.06
N PRO A 64 15.33 -17.89 4.32
CA PRO A 64 16.21 -18.96 4.81
C PRO A 64 15.58 -20.35 4.71
N PHE A 65 14.25 -20.47 4.80
CA PHE A 65 13.55 -21.74 4.68
C PHE A 65 13.47 -22.27 3.24
N LYS A 66 13.87 -21.48 2.25
CA LYS A 66 13.90 -21.84 0.81
C LYS A 66 14.76 -23.07 0.53
N THR A 67 15.77 -23.34 1.37
CA THR A 67 16.69 -24.49 1.23
C THR A 67 16.25 -25.71 2.02
N VAL A 68 15.32 -25.55 2.98
CA VAL A 68 14.94 -26.58 3.95
C VAL A 68 13.55 -27.15 3.65
N LEU A 69 12.63 -26.31 3.16
CA LEU A 69 11.24 -26.70 2.94
C LEU A 69 10.99 -27.21 1.50
N PRO A 70 10.10 -28.21 1.32
CA PRO A 70 9.55 -28.53 0.01
C PRO A 70 8.86 -27.33 -0.65
N ALA A 71 8.88 -27.27 -1.99
CA ALA A 71 8.37 -26.15 -2.80
C ALA A 71 6.98 -25.66 -2.36
N ILE A 72 6.03 -26.59 -2.22
CA ILE A 72 4.64 -26.31 -1.89
C ILE A 72 4.53 -25.66 -0.51
N LEU A 73 5.26 -26.18 0.48
CA LEU A 73 5.25 -25.64 1.83
C LEU A 73 5.92 -24.27 1.87
N PHE A 74 7.06 -24.10 1.18
CA PHE A 74 7.74 -22.81 1.09
C PHE A 74 6.85 -21.73 0.46
N TYR A 75 6.29 -21.99 -0.73
CA TYR A 75 5.41 -21.03 -1.40
C TYR A 75 4.11 -20.80 -0.62
N GLY A 76 3.55 -21.84 0.01
CA GLY A 76 2.35 -21.72 0.83
C GLY A 76 2.55 -20.83 2.05
N THR A 77 3.63 -21.05 2.81
CA THR A 77 4.01 -20.19 3.94
C THR A 77 4.25 -18.76 3.47
N TYR A 78 5.01 -18.58 2.39
CA TYR A 78 5.34 -17.24 1.92
C TYR A 78 4.13 -16.48 1.37
N ALA A 79 3.26 -17.15 0.61
CA ALA A 79 1.99 -16.60 0.14
C ALA A 79 1.08 -16.19 1.30
N THR A 80 1.02 -17.02 2.35
CA THR A 80 0.18 -16.75 3.53
C THR A 80 0.72 -15.58 4.34
N SER A 81 2.03 -15.50 4.55
CA SER A 81 2.66 -14.33 5.19
C SER A 81 2.42 -13.04 4.39
N ALA A 82 2.59 -13.10 3.06
CA ALA A 82 2.29 -12.00 2.16
C ALA A 82 0.80 -11.61 2.17
N PHE A 83 -0.10 -12.59 2.26
CA PHE A 83 -1.54 -12.36 2.41
C PHE A 83 -1.88 -11.59 3.67
N VAL A 84 -1.29 -11.97 4.81
CA VAL A 84 -1.47 -11.24 6.08
C VAL A 84 -1.00 -9.78 5.95
N LEU A 85 0.14 -9.54 5.30
CA LEU A 85 0.60 -8.17 5.02
C LEU A 85 -0.37 -7.39 4.13
N GLY A 86 -0.93 -8.04 3.10
CA GLY A 86 -1.95 -7.44 2.24
C GLY A 86 -3.22 -7.08 3.00
N VAL A 87 -3.66 -7.91 3.95
CA VAL A 87 -4.79 -7.59 4.86
C VAL A 87 -4.48 -6.36 5.72
N PHE A 88 -3.26 -6.26 6.26
CA PHE A 88 -2.85 -5.06 7.01
C PHE A 88 -2.85 -3.82 6.11
N ALA A 89 -2.33 -3.92 4.88
CA ALA A 89 -2.34 -2.82 3.93
C ALA A 89 -3.78 -2.36 3.62
N VAL A 90 -4.69 -3.30 3.40
CA VAL A 90 -6.13 -3.02 3.23
C VAL A 90 -6.72 -2.33 4.45
N TYR A 91 -6.43 -2.81 5.66
CA TYR A 91 -6.91 -2.20 6.89
C TYR A 91 -6.46 -0.73 6.99
N PHE A 92 -5.18 -0.43 6.73
CA PHE A 92 -4.68 0.94 6.72
C PHE A 92 -5.34 1.82 5.65
N ILE A 93 -5.65 1.26 4.49
CA ILE A 93 -6.32 1.98 3.42
C ILE A 93 -7.78 2.27 3.79
N HIS A 94 -8.47 1.30 4.38
CA HIS A 94 -9.86 1.43 4.77
C HIS A 94 -10.09 2.49 5.86
N ILE A 95 -9.23 2.54 6.89
CA ILE A 95 -9.38 3.51 7.99
C ILE A 95 -9.06 4.97 7.57
N ASN A 96 -8.49 5.19 6.39
CA ASN A 96 -8.10 6.50 5.89
C ASN A 96 -8.91 6.85 4.62
N PRO A 97 -10.14 7.37 4.77
CA PRO A 97 -11.05 7.64 3.64
C PRO A 97 -10.58 8.77 2.71
N GLU A 98 -9.43 9.40 3.01
CA GLU A 98 -8.83 10.45 2.21
C GLU A 98 -8.12 9.91 0.95
N PHE A 99 -7.97 8.58 0.83
CA PHE A 99 -7.41 7.97 -0.37
C PHE A 99 -8.31 8.18 -1.58
N GLU A 100 -7.87 9.06 -2.49
CA GLU A 100 -8.52 9.22 -3.78
C GLU A 100 -8.33 7.98 -4.68
N LYS A 101 -9.33 7.63 -5.51
CA LYS A 101 -9.33 6.45 -6.40
C LYS A 101 -8.06 6.25 -7.25
N HIS A 102 -7.39 7.33 -7.64
CA HIS A 102 -6.16 7.27 -8.44
C HIS A 102 -4.95 6.73 -7.65
N HIS A 103 -4.97 6.83 -6.31
CA HIS A 103 -3.97 6.22 -5.44
C HIS A 103 -4.05 4.68 -5.45
N HIS A 104 -5.19 4.09 -5.79
CA HIS A 104 -5.39 2.63 -5.76
C HIS A 104 -4.62 1.92 -6.89
N LEU A 105 -4.69 2.49 -8.10
CA LEU A 105 -3.90 1.99 -9.24
C LEU A 105 -2.40 2.13 -8.98
N PHE A 106 -2.00 3.24 -8.37
CA PHE A 106 -0.60 3.46 -8.00
C PHE A 106 -0.13 2.48 -6.91
N LEU A 107 -0.96 2.19 -5.91
CA LEU A 107 -0.71 1.19 -4.87
C LEU A 107 -0.53 -0.21 -5.44
N LEU A 108 -1.34 -0.63 -6.41
CA LEU A 108 -1.20 -1.93 -7.07
C LEU A 108 0.18 -2.10 -7.69
N GLY A 109 0.61 -1.11 -8.48
CA GLY A 109 1.93 -1.12 -9.09
C GLY A 109 3.04 -1.13 -8.05
N LEU A 110 2.91 -0.31 -6.99
CA LEU A 110 3.88 -0.27 -5.90
C LEU A 110 3.97 -1.60 -5.15
N PHE A 111 2.88 -2.27 -4.83
CA PHE A 111 2.92 -3.56 -4.13
C PHE A 111 3.64 -4.64 -4.94
N VAL A 112 3.46 -4.65 -6.26
CA VAL A 112 4.25 -5.53 -7.14
C VAL A 112 5.73 -5.16 -7.05
N VAL A 113 6.10 -3.91 -7.30
CA VAL A 113 7.51 -3.49 -7.27
C VAL A 113 8.15 -3.77 -5.91
N PHE A 114 7.43 -3.51 -4.83
CA PHE A 114 7.90 -3.70 -3.46
C PHE A 114 8.08 -5.15 -3.07
N SER A 115 7.17 -6.04 -3.46
CA SER A 115 7.31 -7.48 -3.20
C SER A 115 8.52 -8.08 -3.93
N PHE A 116 8.80 -7.64 -5.17
CA PHE A 116 10.05 -8.02 -5.83
C PHE A 116 11.27 -7.42 -5.14
N ALA A 117 11.25 -6.10 -4.91
CA ALA A 117 12.37 -5.40 -4.28
C ALA A 117 12.71 -5.98 -2.89
N SER A 118 11.71 -6.35 -2.09
CA SER A 118 11.91 -6.95 -0.77
C SER A 118 12.57 -8.32 -0.87
N VAL A 119 12.17 -9.16 -1.83
CA VAL A 119 12.80 -10.47 -2.08
C VAL A 119 14.26 -10.30 -2.50
N PHE A 120 14.55 -9.39 -3.44
CA PHE A 120 15.91 -9.16 -3.90
C PHE A 120 16.80 -8.56 -2.80
N LEU A 121 16.32 -7.56 -2.07
CA LEU A 121 17.06 -6.95 -0.96
C LEU A 121 17.33 -7.97 0.15
N ALA A 122 16.31 -8.73 0.56
CA ALA A 122 16.46 -9.75 1.59
C ALA A 122 17.41 -10.86 1.15
N HIS A 123 17.34 -11.27 -0.12
CA HIS A 123 18.30 -12.21 -0.70
C HIS A 123 19.72 -11.66 -0.65
N SER A 124 19.96 -10.41 -1.06
CA SER A 124 21.28 -9.77 -0.99
C SER A 124 21.80 -9.68 0.45
N ILE A 125 20.97 -9.28 1.41
CA ILE A 125 21.35 -9.21 2.83
C ILE A 125 21.73 -10.61 3.35
N LEU A 126 20.91 -11.62 3.09
CA LEU A 126 21.18 -13.00 3.51
C LEU A 126 22.45 -13.56 2.83
N SER A 127 22.71 -13.18 1.58
CA SER A 127 23.93 -13.55 0.85
C SER A 127 25.20 -13.04 1.54
N MET A 128 25.14 -11.84 2.13
CA MET A 128 26.27 -11.22 2.82
C MET A 128 26.51 -11.82 4.21
N ILE A 129 25.47 -12.36 4.85
CA ILE A 129 25.52 -12.84 6.24
C ILE A 129 25.70 -14.36 6.29
N MET A 130 25.17 -15.10 5.31
CA MET A 130 25.13 -16.56 5.30
C MET A 130 25.70 -17.10 3.98
N GLU A 131 26.97 -17.49 3.99
CA GLU A 131 27.59 -18.23 2.88
C GLU A 131 26.84 -19.56 2.67
N GLY A 132 26.04 -19.64 1.60
CA GLY A 132 25.35 -20.89 1.20
C GLY A 132 23.83 -20.81 1.05
N VAL A 133 23.16 -19.75 1.53
CA VAL A 133 21.70 -19.57 1.30
C VAL A 133 21.38 -19.30 -0.19
N VAL A 134 22.41 -18.92 -0.96
CA VAL A 134 22.31 -18.38 -2.32
C VAL A 134 22.66 -19.42 -3.39
N SER A 135 23.64 -20.26 -3.13
CA SER A 135 24.24 -21.14 -4.13
C SER A 135 23.56 -22.51 -4.27
N GLY A 136 22.74 -22.92 -3.30
CA GLY A 136 22.03 -24.20 -3.31
C GLY A 136 20.51 -24.13 -3.55
N SER A 137 19.96 -22.95 -3.86
CA SER A 137 18.51 -22.78 -3.83
C SER A 137 17.81 -23.38 -5.06
N MET A 138 16.81 -24.24 -4.84
CA MET A 138 16.01 -24.89 -5.90
C MET A 138 15.06 -23.95 -6.66
N PHE A 139 14.79 -22.75 -6.14
CA PHE A 139 13.73 -21.87 -6.64
C PHE A 139 14.27 -20.54 -7.17
N SER A 140 13.70 -20.03 -8.26
CA SER A 140 14.08 -18.72 -8.80
C SER A 140 13.55 -17.59 -7.91
N ASN A 141 14.37 -16.56 -7.65
CA ASN A 141 13.94 -15.37 -6.91
C ASN A 141 12.75 -14.67 -7.60
N TRP A 142 12.62 -14.80 -8.92
CA TRP A 142 11.47 -14.30 -9.67
C TRP A 142 10.16 -14.99 -9.28
N GLN A 143 10.17 -16.32 -9.11
CA GLN A 143 8.98 -17.07 -8.69
C GLN A 143 8.58 -16.70 -7.27
N VAL A 144 9.57 -16.52 -6.38
CA VAL A 144 9.36 -16.09 -5.01
C VAL A 144 8.75 -14.68 -4.96
N GLY A 145 9.26 -13.77 -5.80
CA GLY A 145 8.70 -12.43 -6.00
C GLY A 145 7.24 -12.47 -6.46
N LEU A 146 6.93 -13.26 -7.48
CA LEU A 146 5.55 -13.42 -7.97
C LEU A 146 4.60 -13.92 -6.88
N VAL A 147 4.99 -14.93 -6.12
CA VAL A 147 4.16 -15.48 -5.03
C VAL A 147 3.90 -14.43 -3.96
N ALA A 148 4.90 -13.64 -3.59
CA ALA A 148 4.73 -12.53 -2.66
C ALA A 148 3.81 -11.44 -3.23
N SER A 149 3.96 -11.08 -4.51
CA SER A 149 3.08 -10.12 -5.18
C SER A 149 1.62 -10.58 -5.13
N PHE A 150 1.34 -11.82 -5.55
CA PHE A 150 -0.03 -12.35 -5.51
C PHE A 150 -0.57 -12.41 -4.08
N GLY A 151 0.23 -12.83 -3.11
CA GLY A 151 -0.16 -12.86 -1.71
C GLY A 151 -0.65 -11.49 -1.21
N ILE A 152 0.11 -10.41 -1.47
CA ILE A 152 -0.28 -9.04 -1.08
C ILE A 152 -1.45 -8.51 -1.91
N LEU A 153 -1.48 -8.79 -3.21
CA LEU A 153 -2.46 -8.24 -4.14
C LEU A 153 -3.86 -8.82 -3.95
N ILE A 154 -3.99 -10.12 -3.65
CA ILE A 154 -5.29 -10.78 -3.50
C ILE A 154 -6.21 -10.06 -2.50
N PRO A 155 -5.83 -9.87 -1.21
CA PRO A 155 -6.69 -9.19 -0.25
C PRO A 155 -7.01 -7.76 -0.68
N TYR A 156 -6.05 -7.08 -1.33
CA TYR A 156 -6.25 -5.72 -1.83
C TYR A 156 -7.26 -5.64 -2.99
N LEU A 157 -7.15 -6.52 -3.98
CA LEU A 157 -8.07 -6.59 -5.11
C LEU A 157 -9.48 -7.00 -4.66
N LEU A 158 -9.57 -7.93 -3.70
CA LEU A 158 -10.85 -8.32 -3.10
C LEU A 158 -11.52 -7.14 -2.40
N TYR A 159 -10.77 -6.39 -1.58
CA TYR A 159 -11.27 -5.18 -0.96
C TYR A 159 -11.75 -4.17 -2.01
N TRP A 160 -10.93 -3.92 -3.03
CA TRP A 160 -11.23 -2.93 -4.05
C TRP A 160 -12.49 -3.28 -4.85
N GLY A 161 -12.65 -4.55 -5.25
CA GLY A 161 -13.82 -4.99 -6.03
C GLY A 161 -15.10 -5.17 -5.23
N LEU A 162 -15.02 -5.34 -3.90
CA LEU A 162 -16.19 -5.56 -3.04
C LEU A 162 -16.69 -4.29 -2.34
N VAL A 163 -15.82 -3.29 -2.14
CA VAL A 163 -16.11 -2.12 -1.30
C VAL A 163 -16.20 -0.81 -2.08
N GLU A 164 -15.43 -0.63 -3.17
CA GLU A 164 -15.48 0.59 -4.01
C GLU A 164 -16.31 0.47 -5.29
#